data_AF-A0A6V8D4Y1-F1
#
_entry.id   AF-A0A6V8D4Y1-F1
#
_cell.length_a   1.000
_cell.length_b   1.000
_cell.length_c   1.000
_cell.angle_alpha   90.00
_cell.angle_beta   90.00
_cell.angle_gamma   90.00
#
_symmetry.space_group_name_H-M   'P 1'
#
loop_
_entity.id
_entity.type
_entity.pdbx_description
1 polymer ?
#
loop_
_entity_poly.entity_id
_entity_poly.type
_entity_poly.pdbx_seq_one_letter_code
_entity_poly.pdbx_strand_id
1 'polypeptide(L)'
;MDASNLVNTERRMLRVLQDKPDSKWSLEEVLKACDWTDQAIAVGAGQGLADKQLIKLIEQSQIEVKLAPQGQLAIDNGLLEARLYTWYLESNDPSVSNLQQSFDKHEAGPGIGLLKKLGISMQAGKFHCDDNAKVEQQIAKRSEFLSALPCSQDEADAEL
;
A
#
# COMPACT_ATOMS: atom_id res chain seq x y z
N MET A 1 44.34 -15.60 3.92
CA MET A 1 43.49 -14.40 4.08
C MET A 1 44.00 -13.65 5.30
N ASP A 2 44.31 -12.38 5.15
CA ASP A 2 44.76 -11.57 6.27
C ASP A 2 43.55 -11.09 7.08
N ALA A 3 43.14 -11.92 8.06
CA ALA A 3 41.99 -11.63 8.94
C ALA A 3 42.22 -10.41 9.85
N SER A 4 43.41 -9.80 9.82
CA SER A 4 43.78 -8.64 10.63
C SER A 4 43.01 -7.37 10.26
N ASN A 5 42.43 -7.29 9.05
CA ASN A 5 41.69 -6.12 8.58
C ASN A 5 40.16 -6.22 8.78
N LEU A 6 39.69 -7.21 9.56
CA LEU A 6 38.27 -7.42 9.85
C LEU A 6 37.90 -6.98 11.27
N VAL A 7 36.81 -6.23 11.40
CA VAL A 7 36.26 -5.90 12.73
C VAL A 7 35.63 -7.14 13.39
N ASN A 8 35.37 -7.09 14.70
CA ASN A 8 34.88 -8.25 15.45
C ASN A 8 33.57 -8.83 14.87
N THR A 9 32.66 -7.96 14.43
CA THR A 9 31.36 -8.36 13.89
C THR A 9 31.50 -9.05 12.53
N GLU A 10 32.33 -8.51 11.64
CA GLU A 10 32.70 -9.15 10.36
C GLU A 10 33.37 -10.51 10.58
N ARG A 11 34.30 -10.62 11.54
CA ARG A 11 34.95 -11.91 11.86
C ARG A 11 33.95 -12.95 12.37
N ARG A 12 33.01 -12.52 13.22
CA ARG A 12 31.97 -13.41 13.77
C ARG A 12 31.04 -13.90 12.67
N MET A 13 30.52 -12.99 11.84
CA MET A 13 29.65 -13.33 10.71
C MET A 13 30.38 -14.24 9.73
N LEU A 14 31.59 -13.89 9.30
CA LEU A 14 32.33 -14.68 8.32
C LEU A 14 32.60 -16.10 8.81
N ARG A 15 32.92 -16.27 10.10
CA ARG A 15 33.08 -17.61 10.71
C ARG A 15 31.81 -18.43 10.60
N VAL A 16 30.65 -17.84 10.91
CA VAL A 16 29.36 -18.52 10.83
C VAL A 16 29.01 -18.90 9.40
N LEU A 17 29.23 -17.99 8.44
CA LEU A 17 28.93 -18.25 7.02
C LEU A 17 29.82 -19.37 6.44
N GLN A 18 31.05 -19.52 6.93
CA GLN A 18 31.98 -20.57 6.52
C GLN A 18 31.53 -21.99 6.88
N ASP A 19 30.62 -22.17 7.85
CA ASP A 19 30.05 -23.49 8.15
C ASP A 19 29.25 -24.04 6.96
N LYS A 20 28.73 -23.16 6.09
CA LYS A 20 28.00 -23.49 4.87
C LYS A 20 28.35 -22.51 3.74
N PRO A 21 29.53 -22.64 3.11
CA PRO A 21 30.09 -21.63 2.22
C PRO A 21 29.28 -21.41 0.93
N ASP A 22 28.56 -22.44 0.46
CA ASP A 22 27.75 -22.38 -0.77
C ASP A 22 26.27 -22.07 -0.49
N SER A 23 25.89 -21.85 0.77
CA SER A 23 24.50 -21.57 1.14
C SER A 23 24.19 -20.08 1.07
N LYS A 24 22.94 -19.76 0.70
CA LYS A 24 22.38 -18.43 0.93
C LYS A 24 21.95 -18.33 2.38
N TRP A 25 22.22 -17.19 3.00
CA TRP A 25 21.83 -16.90 4.37
C TRP A 25 20.88 -15.71 4.36
N SER A 26 19.71 -15.87 4.98
CA SER A 26 18.81 -14.76 5.28
C SER A 26 19.34 -13.93 6.45
N LEU A 27 18.88 -12.68 6.57
CA LEU A 27 19.22 -11.80 7.68
C LEU A 27 18.86 -12.43 9.03
N GLU A 28 17.71 -13.10 9.12
CA GLU A 28 17.25 -13.78 10.34
C GLU A 28 18.16 -14.94 10.75
N GLU A 29 18.59 -15.77 9.79
CA GLU A 29 19.53 -16.86 10.06
C GLU A 29 20.88 -16.35 10.53
N VAL A 30 21.37 -15.26 9.93
CA VAL A 30 22.62 -14.61 10.35
C VAL A 30 22.50 -14.07 11.77
N LEU A 31 21.41 -13.35 12.09
CA LEU A 31 21.17 -12.83 13.43
C LEU A 31 21.14 -13.96 14.47
N LYS A 32 20.40 -15.03 14.17
CA LYS A 32 20.28 -16.19 15.06
C LYS A 32 21.62 -16.89 15.26
N ALA A 33 22.35 -17.17 14.19
CA ALA A 33 23.62 -17.90 14.27
C ALA A 33 24.76 -17.04 14.86
N CYS A 34 24.69 -15.72 14.70
CA CYS A 34 25.61 -14.78 15.33
C CYS A 34 25.13 -14.32 16.71
N ASP A 35 24.04 -14.84 17.25
CA ASP A 35 23.44 -14.41 18.53
C ASP A 35 23.37 -12.88 18.65
N TRP A 36 22.72 -12.28 17.66
CA TRP A 36 22.48 -10.85 17.54
C TRP A 36 20.99 -10.56 17.50
N THR A 37 20.57 -9.48 18.16
CA THR A 37 19.18 -9.00 18.17
C THR A 37 18.99 -7.74 17.35
N ASP A 38 20.07 -7.02 17.04
CA ASP A 38 20.05 -5.77 16.29
C ASP A 38 20.46 -6.02 14.83
N GLN A 39 19.52 -5.77 13.92
CA GLN A 39 19.73 -5.88 12.48
C GLN A 39 20.85 -4.97 11.98
N ALA A 40 21.06 -3.80 12.59
CA ALA A 40 22.11 -2.87 12.16
C ALA A 40 23.51 -3.48 12.27
N ILE A 41 23.73 -4.37 13.26
CA ILE A 41 25.00 -5.09 13.43
C ILE A 41 25.23 -6.05 12.26
N ALA A 42 24.21 -6.83 11.91
CA ALA A 42 24.28 -7.78 10.82
C ALA A 42 24.44 -7.08 9.47
N VAL A 43 23.69 -6.00 9.21
CA VAL A 43 23.79 -5.21 7.98
C VAL A 43 25.18 -4.57 7.86
N GLY A 44 25.69 -3.95 8.92
CA GLY A 44 27.01 -3.31 8.91
C GLY A 44 28.15 -4.31 8.69
N ALA A 45 28.12 -5.47 9.36
CA ALA A 45 29.10 -6.52 9.15
C ALA A 45 28.97 -7.18 7.77
N GLY A 46 27.75 -7.41 7.28
CA GLY A 46 27.49 -7.92 5.94
C GLY A 46 28.04 -6.98 4.87
N GLN A 47 27.76 -5.68 4.98
CA GLN A 47 28.29 -4.67 4.07
C GLN A 47 29.82 -4.64 4.12
N GLY A 48 30.42 -4.62 5.32
CA GLY A 48 31.87 -4.58 5.47
C GLY A 48 32.58 -5.83 4.94
N LEU A 49 31.94 -7.00 4.94
CA LEU A 49 32.42 -8.22 4.28
C LEU A 49 32.23 -8.17 2.76
N ALA A 50 31.13 -7.60 2.28
CA ALA A 50 30.85 -7.44 0.85
C ALA A 50 31.82 -6.45 0.19
N ASP A 51 32.12 -5.34 0.84
CA ASP A 51 33.10 -4.35 0.39
C ASP A 51 34.51 -4.97 0.25
N LYS A 52 34.81 -5.95 1.11
CA LYS A 52 36.05 -6.74 1.08
C LYS A 52 35.97 -7.94 0.13
N GLN A 53 34.88 -8.10 -0.62
CA GLN A 53 34.62 -9.18 -1.57
C GLN A 53 34.66 -10.59 -0.95
N LEU A 54 34.35 -10.69 0.35
CA LEU A 54 34.35 -11.96 1.08
C LEU A 54 32.98 -12.66 1.04
N ILE A 55 31.92 -11.90 0.80
CA ILE A 55 30.56 -12.41 0.61
C ILE A 55 29.90 -11.69 -0.56
N LYS A 56 28.82 -12.27 -1.08
CA LYS A 56 27.92 -11.61 -2.01
C LYS A 56 26.61 -11.30 -1.31
N LEU A 57 26.21 -10.03 -1.30
CA LEU A 57 24.89 -9.63 -0.84
C LEU A 57 23.88 -9.86 -1.96
N ILE A 58 22.73 -10.44 -1.59
CA ILE A 58 21.57 -10.60 -2.46
C ILE A 58 20.45 -9.83 -1.78
N GLU A 59 20.01 -8.75 -2.41
CA GLU A 59 18.91 -7.93 -1.93
C GLU A 59 17.66 -8.22 -2.74
N GLN A 60 16.53 -8.31 -2.04
CA GLN A 60 15.20 -8.41 -2.62
C GLN A 60 14.33 -7.39 -1.91
N SER A 61 13.66 -6.53 -2.68
CA SER A 61 12.68 -5.57 -2.18
C SER A 61 11.32 -5.88 -2.81
N GLN A 62 10.27 -5.67 -2.04
CA GLN A 62 8.89 -5.76 -2.50
C GLN A 62 8.11 -4.59 -1.92
N ILE A 63 7.15 -4.09 -2.69
CA ILE A 63 6.25 -3.03 -2.26
C ILE A 63 4.85 -3.64 -2.15
N GLU A 64 4.27 -3.54 -0.96
CA GLU A 64 2.91 -3.98 -0.68
C GLU A 64 2.00 -2.76 -0.56
N VAL A 65 0.89 -2.78 -1.30
CA VAL A 65 -0.18 -1.79 -1.22
C VAL A 65 -1.23 -2.31 -0.25
N LYS A 66 -1.62 -1.48 0.71
CA LYS A 66 -2.60 -1.84 1.75
C LYS A 66 -3.56 -0.68 2.04
N LEU A 67 -4.68 -1.02 2.66
CA LEU A 67 -5.67 -0.03 3.07
C LEU A 67 -5.10 0.91 4.15
N ALA A 68 -5.27 2.21 3.92
CA ALA A 68 -5.17 3.22 4.96
C ALA A 68 -6.46 3.26 5.80
N PRO A 69 -6.52 3.98 6.95
CA PRO A 69 -7.71 4.01 7.79
C PRO A 69 -9.01 4.39 7.07
N GLN A 70 -8.95 5.33 6.11
CA GLN A 70 -10.12 5.69 5.29
C GLN A 70 -10.54 4.58 4.31
N GLY A 71 -9.58 3.80 3.82
CA GLY A 71 -9.88 2.61 3.01
C GLY A 71 -10.60 1.54 3.83
N GLN A 72 -10.21 1.34 5.09
CA GLN A 72 -10.92 0.44 6.00
C GLN A 72 -12.34 0.93 6.26
N LEU A 73 -12.53 2.23 6.55
CA LEU A 73 -13.88 2.80 6.71
C LEU A 73 -14.74 2.65 5.45
N ALA A 74 -14.15 2.68 4.26
CA ALA A 74 -14.85 2.44 3.00
C ALA A 74 -15.28 0.97 2.82
N ILE A 75 -14.54 0.00 3.37
CA ILE A 75 -14.98 -1.39 3.43
C ILE A 75 -16.12 -1.55 4.46
N ASP A 76 -15.97 -0.94 5.63
CA ASP A 76 -16.91 -1.14 6.74
C ASP A 76 -18.25 -0.41 6.51
N ASN A 77 -18.21 0.83 6.00
CA ASN A 77 -19.38 1.70 5.84
C ASN A 77 -19.80 1.87 4.37
N GLY A 78 -19.08 1.25 3.43
CA GLY A 78 -19.23 1.48 2.00
C GLY A 78 -18.46 2.72 1.50
N LEU A 79 -18.08 2.68 0.22
CA LEU A 79 -17.45 3.82 -0.46
C LEU A 79 -18.30 5.09 -0.33
N LEU A 80 -17.67 6.22 0.01
CA LEU A 80 -18.35 7.51 0.10
C LEU A 80 -19.11 7.83 -1.20
N GLU A 81 -18.48 7.60 -2.35
CA GLU A 81 -19.10 7.82 -3.66
C GLU A 81 -20.27 6.87 -3.97
N ALA A 82 -20.28 5.65 -3.44
CA ALA A 82 -21.42 4.75 -3.52
C ALA A 82 -22.61 5.26 -2.69
N ARG A 83 -22.33 5.73 -1.46
CA ARG A 83 -23.33 6.35 -0.59
C ARG A 83 -23.90 7.63 -1.21
N LEU A 84 -23.05 8.49 -1.77
CA LEU A 84 -23.44 9.71 -2.46
C LEU A 84 -24.27 9.41 -3.71
N TYR A 85 -23.91 8.37 -4.47
CA TYR A 85 -24.66 7.96 -5.65
C TYR A 85 -26.03 7.37 -5.29
N THR A 86 -26.09 6.55 -4.24
CA THR A 86 -27.36 6.02 -3.70
C THR A 86 -28.29 7.17 -3.28
N TRP A 87 -27.76 8.14 -2.52
CA TRP A 87 -28.49 9.36 -2.17
C TRP A 87 -28.98 10.14 -3.40
N TYR A 88 -28.14 10.24 -4.44
CA TYR A 88 -28.51 10.91 -5.69
C TYR A 88 -29.71 10.23 -6.37
N LEU A 89 -29.73 8.89 -6.42
CA LEU A 89 -30.83 8.12 -7.02
C LEU A 89 -32.14 8.22 -6.23
N GLU A 90 -32.04 8.27 -4.90
CA GLU A 90 -33.21 8.31 -4.01
C GLU A 90 -33.75 9.74 -3.79
N SER A 91 -32.97 10.76 -4.11
CA SER A 91 -33.34 12.15 -3.88
C SER A 91 -34.28 12.70 -4.94
N ASN A 92 -35.44 13.21 -4.48
CA ASN A 92 -36.36 13.96 -5.33
C ASN A 92 -35.80 15.32 -5.78
N ASP A 93 -34.81 15.85 -5.07
CA ASP A 93 -34.13 17.11 -5.39
C ASP A 93 -32.63 17.00 -5.10
N PRO A 94 -31.85 16.44 -6.05
CA PRO A 94 -30.42 16.23 -5.86
C PRO A 94 -29.64 17.54 -6.07
N SER A 95 -29.87 18.51 -5.20
CA SER A 95 -29.15 19.79 -5.20
C SER A 95 -27.93 19.74 -4.28
N VAL A 96 -26.96 20.63 -4.53
CA VAL A 96 -25.77 20.76 -3.66
C VAL A 96 -26.17 21.10 -2.22
N SER A 97 -27.20 21.93 -2.04
CA SER A 97 -27.69 22.29 -0.70
C SER A 97 -28.25 21.08 0.04
N ASN A 98 -29.02 20.23 -0.63
CA ASN A 98 -29.61 19.05 0.01
C ASN A 98 -28.55 17.99 0.30
N LEU A 99 -27.51 17.91 -0.54
CA LEU A 99 -26.36 17.05 -0.28
C LEU A 99 -25.65 17.46 1.02
N GLN A 100 -25.40 18.77 1.19
CA GLN A 100 -24.77 19.32 2.38
C GLN A 100 -25.60 19.17 3.66
N GLN A 101 -26.91 18.94 3.54
CA GLN A 101 -27.78 18.61 4.68
C GLN A 101 -27.81 17.11 4.99
N SER A 102 -27.51 16.26 4.00
CA SER A 102 -27.60 14.80 4.12
C SER A 102 -26.27 14.15 4.50
N PHE A 103 -25.15 14.85 4.30
CA PHE A 103 -23.80 14.38 4.60
C PHE A 103 -23.06 15.39 5.45
N ASP A 104 -22.13 14.91 6.27
CA ASP A 104 -21.28 15.78 7.06
C ASP A 104 -20.42 16.69 6.18
N LYS A 105 -20.03 17.85 6.70
CA LYS A 105 -19.24 18.85 5.96
C LYS A 105 -17.94 18.29 5.38
N HIS A 106 -17.32 17.33 6.07
CA HIS A 106 -16.08 16.69 5.65
C HIS A 106 -16.29 15.63 4.55
N GLU A 107 -17.52 15.15 4.35
CA GLU A 107 -17.91 14.23 3.27
C GLU A 107 -18.51 14.99 2.08
N ALA A 108 -19.41 15.95 2.32
CA ALA A 108 -20.14 16.65 1.27
C ALA A 108 -19.24 17.45 0.33
N GLY A 109 -18.22 18.13 0.87
CA GLY A 109 -17.28 18.92 0.08
C GLY A 109 -16.48 18.07 -0.93
N PRO A 110 -15.69 17.10 -0.46
CA PRO A 110 -15.01 16.13 -1.33
C PRO A 110 -15.98 15.33 -2.20
N GLY A 111 -17.16 15.00 -1.67
CA GLY A 111 -18.20 14.22 -2.33
C GLY A 111 -18.70 14.81 -3.65
N ILE A 112 -18.84 16.14 -3.73
CA ILE A 112 -19.15 16.84 -4.99
C ILE A 112 -18.09 16.54 -6.06
N GLY A 113 -16.81 16.51 -5.66
CA GLY A 113 -15.70 16.17 -6.54
C GLY A 113 -15.74 14.71 -6.99
N LEU A 114 -16.11 13.79 -6.10
CA LEU A 114 -16.25 12.37 -6.42
C LEU A 114 -17.38 12.11 -7.42
N LEU A 115 -18.56 12.70 -7.19
CA LEU A 115 -19.70 12.61 -8.13
C LEU A 115 -19.31 13.12 -9.53
N LYS A 116 -18.61 14.26 -9.62
CA LYS A 116 -18.08 14.77 -10.89
C LYS A 116 -17.12 13.80 -11.59
N LYS A 117 -16.22 13.17 -10.82
CA LYS A 117 -15.27 12.18 -11.36
C LYS A 117 -15.96 10.91 -11.84
N LEU A 118 -17.08 10.52 -11.24
CA LEU A 118 -17.92 9.41 -11.71
C LEU A 118 -18.68 9.74 -13.02
N GLY A 119 -18.75 11.02 -13.41
CA GLY A 119 -19.46 11.48 -14.59
C GLY A 119 -20.79 12.17 -14.30
N ILE A 120 -21.09 12.47 -13.03
CA ILE A 120 -22.29 13.20 -12.64
C ILE A 120 -22.01 14.70 -12.74
N SER A 121 -22.69 15.35 -13.68
CA SER A 121 -22.53 16.78 -13.98
C SER A 121 -23.50 17.63 -13.15
N MET A 122 -23.34 18.95 -13.20
CA MET A 122 -24.31 19.89 -12.61
C MET A 122 -25.07 20.62 -13.71
N GLN A 123 -26.40 20.59 -13.63
CA GLN A 123 -27.31 21.31 -14.50
C GLN A 123 -28.28 22.12 -13.64
N ALA A 124 -28.32 23.45 -13.85
CA ALA A 124 -29.18 24.37 -13.10
C ALA A 124 -29.11 24.22 -11.56
N GLY A 125 -27.92 23.91 -11.02
CA GLY A 125 -27.70 23.74 -9.57
C GLY A 125 -28.07 22.37 -9.00
N LYS A 126 -28.45 21.40 -9.85
CA LYS A 126 -28.75 20.02 -9.48
C LYS A 126 -27.78 19.04 -10.13
N PHE A 127 -27.54 17.92 -9.50
CA PHE A 127 -26.76 16.82 -10.07
C PHE A 127 -27.55 16.14 -11.18
N HIS A 128 -26.84 15.74 -12.23
CA HIS A 128 -27.38 15.05 -13.39
C HIS A 128 -26.42 13.95 -13.86
N CYS A 129 -26.95 12.76 -14.12
CA CYS A 129 -26.19 11.61 -14.60
C CYS A 129 -26.72 11.19 -15.98
N ASP A 130 -25.86 11.22 -16.99
CA ASP A 130 -26.20 10.78 -18.34
C ASP A 130 -26.14 9.25 -18.49
N ASP A 131 -25.29 8.58 -17.72
CA ASP A 131 -25.02 7.14 -17.84
C ASP A 131 -24.82 6.50 -16.45
N ASN A 132 -25.93 6.02 -15.89
CA ASN A 132 -25.95 5.36 -14.58
C ASN A 132 -25.15 4.03 -14.58
N ALA A 133 -25.21 3.28 -15.68
CA ALA A 133 -24.52 1.99 -15.77
C ALA A 133 -22.99 2.17 -15.68
N LYS A 134 -22.45 3.21 -16.31
CA LYS A 134 -21.03 3.56 -16.20
C LYS A 134 -20.64 3.95 -14.78
N VAL A 135 -21.49 4.70 -14.06
CA VAL A 135 -21.24 5.08 -12.67
C VAL A 135 -21.22 3.84 -11.77
N GLU A 136 -22.23 2.97 -11.89
CA GLU A 136 -22.32 1.72 -11.14
C GLU A 136 -21.10 0.81 -11.39
N GLN A 137 -20.67 0.70 -12.65
CA GLN A 137 -19.47 -0.07 -13.01
C GLN A 137 -18.20 0.49 -12.37
N GLN A 138 -18.04 1.82 -12.35
CA GLN A 138 -16.87 2.44 -11.70
C GLN A 138 -16.85 2.22 -10.19
N ILE A 139 -18.01 2.34 -9.53
CA ILE A 139 -18.15 2.09 -8.10
C ILE A 139 -17.84 0.61 -7.79
N ALA A 140 -18.35 -0.32 -8.61
CA ALA A 140 -18.08 -1.74 -8.46
C ALA A 140 -16.58 -2.04 -8.60
N LYS A 141 -15.93 -1.54 -9.66
CA LYS A 141 -14.49 -1.71 -9.88
C LYS A 141 -13.66 -1.21 -8.70
N ARG A 142 -14.00 -0.03 -8.15
CA ARG A 142 -13.29 0.54 -7.00
C ARG A 142 -13.51 -0.26 -5.71
N SER A 143 -14.71 -0.79 -5.51
CA SER A 143 -15.01 -1.64 -4.35
C SER A 143 -14.26 -2.97 -4.42
N GLU A 144 -14.20 -3.57 -5.60
CA GLU A 144 -13.44 -4.79 -5.87
C GLU A 144 -11.94 -4.56 -5.64
N PHE A 145 -11.40 -3.47 -6.17
CA PHE A 145 -10.00 -3.09 -5.94
C PHE A 145 -9.68 -2.97 -4.44
N LEU A 146 -10.49 -2.26 -3.65
CA LEU A 146 -10.24 -2.15 -2.20
C LEU A 146 -10.31 -3.51 -1.49
N SER A 147 -11.19 -4.41 -1.95
CA SER A 147 -11.35 -5.76 -1.39
C SER A 147 -10.21 -6.70 -1.77
N ALA A 148 -9.48 -6.41 -2.84
CA ALA A 148 -8.32 -7.19 -3.28
C ALA A 148 -7.02 -6.82 -2.52
N LEU A 149 -7.05 -5.77 -1.68
CA LEU A 149 -5.90 -5.37 -0.87
C LEU A 149 -5.78 -6.23 0.42
N PRO A 150 -4.56 -6.52 0.91
CA PRO A 150 -3.27 -6.07 0.37
C PRO A 150 -2.81 -6.86 -0.85
N CYS A 151 -2.10 -6.19 -1.76
CA CYS A 151 -1.48 -6.81 -2.93
C CYS A 151 -0.10 -6.17 -3.23
N SER A 152 0.64 -6.72 -4.17
CA SER A 152 1.88 -6.11 -4.64
C SER A 152 1.62 -4.83 -5.45
N GLN A 153 2.61 -3.94 -5.52
CA GLN A 153 2.48 -2.73 -6.37
C GLN A 153 2.24 -3.08 -7.84
N ASP A 154 2.90 -4.12 -8.36
CA ASP A 154 2.73 -4.54 -9.75
C ASP A 154 1.28 -4.98 -10.06
N GLU A 155 0.64 -5.67 -9.10
CA GLU A 155 -0.79 -6.03 -9.19
C GLU A 155 -1.69 -4.80 -9.09
N ALA A 156 -1.36 -3.84 -8.23
CA ALA A 156 -2.14 -2.62 -8.08
C ALA A 156 -2.09 -1.70 -9.32
N ASP A 157 -0.93 -1.60 -9.96
CA ASP A 157 -0.73 -0.75 -11.15
C ASP A 157 -1.40 -1.32 -12.40
N ALA A 158 -1.57 -2.66 -12.48
CA ALA A 158 -2.28 -3.31 -13.59
C ALA A 158 -3.79 -3.01 -13.63
N GLU A 159 -4.37 -2.59 -12.50
CA GLU A 159 -5.79 -2.30 -12.35
C GLU A 159 -6.18 -0.84 -12.67
N LEU A 160 -5.20 0.05 -12.92
CA LEU A 160 -5.41 1.48 -13.22
C LEU A 160 -5.59 1.75 -14.73
#